data_AF-A0A0P1A9T3-F1
#
_entry.id   AF-A0A0P1A9T3-F1
#
_cell.length_a   1.000
_cell.length_b   1.000
_cell.length_c   1.000
_cell.angle_alpha   90.00
_cell.angle_beta   90.00
_cell.angle_gamma   90.00
#
_symmetry.space_group_name_H-M   'P 1'
#
loop_
_entity.id
_entity.type
_entity.pdbx_description
1 polymer ?
#
loop_
_entity_poly.entity_id
_entity_poly.type
_entity_poly.pdbx_seq_one_letter_code
_entity_poly.pdbx_strand_id
1 'polypeptide(L)'
;MDASVRGKVLEKLQVKPVYSVGAATSRELLPLGVICKGDDAGSADALCNYLHQRGALPPDAKEKPMIFLCGDKRREVLPNSFRSRGLPLEELVVYQTSAVQNINFPDDCKVPNWIVFFSPSGLNVIKDMALPWKSIRKAAIGKTTASALRQHAVATNEAFWEPDVTASMPDPESLACAIFDFEERNLS
;
A
#
# COMPACT_ATOMS: atom_id res chain seq x y z
N MET A 1 5.73 -10.75 22.07
CA MET A 1 6.61 -11.74 21.41
C MET A 1 7.94 -11.70 22.13
N ASP A 2 8.39 -12.84 22.66
CA ASP A 2 9.65 -12.95 23.41
C ASP A 2 10.85 -12.52 22.54
N ALA A 3 11.73 -11.68 23.08
CA ALA A 3 12.94 -11.20 22.39
C ALA A 3 13.85 -12.35 21.95
N SER A 4 13.87 -13.45 22.72
CA SER A 4 14.59 -14.68 22.40
C SER A 4 14.05 -15.37 21.14
N VAL A 5 12.73 -15.38 20.96
CA VAL A 5 12.08 -15.95 19.76
C VAL A 5 12.36 -15.08 18.54
N ARG A 6 12.30 -13.75 18.68
CA ARG A 6 12.60 -12.81 17.59
C ARG A 6 14.04 -12.99 17.08
N GLY A 7 15.03 -13.09 17.97
CA GLY A 7 16.43 -13.30 17.59
C GLY A 7 16.62 -14.58 16.78
N LYS A 8 16.08 -15.71 17.26
CA LYS A 8 16.17 -17.01 16.57
C LYS A 8 15.50 -17.03 15.21
N VAL A 9 14.36 -16.34 15.06
CA VAL A 9 13.68 -16.22 13.75
C VAL A 9 14.53 -15.40 12.80
N LEU A 10 15.12 -14.30 13.28
CA LEU A 10 15.92 -13.43 12.44
C LEU A 10 17.19 -14.13 11.94
N GLU A 11 17.91 -14.83 12.81
CA GLU A 11 19.09 -15.63 12.43
C GLU A 11 18.75 -16.63 11.32
N LYS A 12 17.58 -17.27 11.39
CA LYS A 12 17.11 -18.19 10.33
C LYS A 12 16.79 -17.47 9.04
N LEU A 13 16.17 -16.29 9.08
CA LEU A 13 15.85 -15.52 7.88
C LEU A 13 17.10 -14.99 7.18
N GLN A 14 18.13 -14.62 7.94
CA GLN A 14 19.40 -14.12 7.39
C GLN A 14 20.15 -15.17 6.55
N VAL A 15 20.00 -16.45 6.87
CA VAL A 15 20.69 -17.55 6.17
C VAL A 15 19.81 -18.28 5.14
N LYS A 16 18.52 -17.99 5.10
CA LYS A 16 17.58 -18.56 4.14
C LYS A 16 17.41 -17.62 2.95
N PRO A 17 17.18 -18.14 1.74
CA PRO A 17 16.87 -17.28 0.61
C PRO A 17 15.50 -16.64 0.81
N VAL A 18 15.47 -15.30 0.79
CA VAL A 18 14.26 -14.48 0.90
C VAL A 18 14.03 -13.78 -0.44
N TYR A 19 12.76 -13.67 -0.84
CA TYR A 19 12.36 -13.07 -2.10
C TYR A 19 11.34 -11.96 -1.84
N SER A 20 11.42 -10.90 -2.62
CA SER A 20 10.52 -9.75 -2.52
C SER A 20 10.09 -9.34 -3.93
N VAL A 21 8.88 -8.80 -4.06
CA VAL A 21 8.39 -8.24 -5.34
C VAL A 21 8.93 -6.84 -5.59
N GLY A 22 9.39 -6.12 -4.56
CA GLY A 22 9.75 -4.72 -4.69
C GLY A 22 10.83 -4.24 -3.73
N ALA A 23 11.65 -3.31 -4.24
CA ALA A 23 12.76 -2.67 -3.54
C ALA A 23 12.36 -1.98 -2.23
N ALA A 24 11.13 -1.45 -2.12
CA ALA A 24 10.63 -0.86 -0.88
C ALA A 24 10.62 -1.88 0.27
N THR A 25 10.10 -3.09 0.03
CA THR A 25 10.08 -4.17 1.02
C THR A 25 11.49 -4.64 1.36
N SER A 26 12.38 -4.78 0.36
CA SER A 26 13.77 -5.18 0.59
C SER A 26 14.52 -4.18 1.45
N ARG A 27 14.30 -2.88 1.22
CA ARG A 27 14.93 -1.80 1.99
C ARG A 27 14.60 -1.88 3.48
N GLU A 28 13.38 -2.27 3.84
CA GLU A 28 12.99 -2.44 5.25
C GLU A 28 13.60 -3.70 5.90
N LEU A 29 13.96 -4.70 5.11
CA LEU A 29 14.59 -5.94 5.58
C LEU A 29 16.11 -5.84 5.69
N LEU A 30 16.72 -4.91 4.97
CA LEU A 30 18.18 -4.73 4.94
C LEU A 30 18.79 -4.37 6.32
N PRO A 31 18.22 -3.46 7.14
CA PRO A 31 18.71 -3.19 8.50
C PRO A 31 18.64 -4.41 9.43
N LEU A 32 17.83 -5.40 9.09
CA LEU A 32 17.72 -6.66 9.82
C LEU A 32 18.74 -7.71 9.33
N GLY A 33 19.59 -7.37 8.35
CA GLY A 33 20.54 -8.29 7.73
C GLY A 33 19.91 -9.30 6.77
N VAL A 34 18.65 -9.10 6.37
CA VAL A 34 17.92 -9.98 5.46
C VAL A 34 18.02 -9.43 4.04
N ILE A 35 18.75 -10.12 3.18
CA ILE A 35 18.93 -9.74 1.78
C ILE A 35 17.89 -10.47 0.93
N CYS A 36 17.06 -9.69 0.23
CA CYS A 36 16.05 -10.22 -0.68
C CYS A 36 16.60 -10.37 -2.10
N LYS A 37 16.04 -11.32 -2.84
CA LYS A 37 16.25 -11.49 -4.28
C LYS A 37 14.98 -11.19 -5.08
N GLY A 38 15.13 -10.77 -6.33
CA GLY A 38 14.02 -10.53 -7.27
C GLY A 38 13.21 -9.27 -6.97
N ASP A 39 13.75 -8.35 -6.17
CA ASP A 39 13.10 -7.12 -5.73
C ASP A 39 13.09 -6.00 -6.78
N ASP A 40 13.81 -6.21 -7.87
CA ASP A 40 13.75 -5.49 -9.13
C ASP A 40 12.62 -5.96 -10.05
N ALA A 41 11.95 -7.09 -9.75
CA ALA A 41 10.92 -7.66 -10.60
C ALA A 41 9.67 -6.77 -10.74
N GLY A 42 9.34 -5.98 -9.70
CA GLY A 42 8.27 -4.98 -9.72
C GLY A 42 6.84 -5.52 -9.80
N SER A 43 6.64 -6.82 -10.00
CA SER A 43 5.32 -7.48 -10.05
C SER A 43 5.38 -8.95 -9.62
N ALA A 44 4.23 -9.50 -9.22
CA ALA A 44 4.13 -10.91 -8.86
C ALA A 44 4.46 -11.84 -10.03
N ASP A 45 4.04 -11.47 -11.25
CA ASP A 45 4.31 -12.23 -12.47
C ASP A 45 5.81 -12.25 -12.80
N ALA A 46 6.47 -11.09 -12.75
CA ALA A 46 7.91 -11.01 -12.97
C ALA A 46 8.70 -11.77 -11.89
N LEU A 47 8.26 -11.70 -10.63
CA LEU A 47 8.88 -12.48 -9.56
C LEU A 47 8.70 -13.98 -9.80
N CYS A 48 7.53 -14.42 -10.24
CA CYS A 48 7.31 -15.83 -10.61
C CYS A 48 8.26 -16.27 -11.72
N ASN A 49 8.44 -15.44 -12.74
CA ASN A 49 9.39 -15.73 -13.83
C ASN A 49 10.82 -15.85 -13.29
N TYR A 50 11.23 -14.96 -12.39
CA TYR A 50 12.53 -15.02 -11.71
C TYR A 50 12.71 -16.31 -10.90
N LEU A 51 11.73 -16.65 -10.05
CA LEU A 51 11.79 -17.83 -9.17
C LEU A 51 11.93 -19.14 -9.95
N HIS A 52 11.33 -19.22 -11.14
CA HIS A 52 11.36 -20.43 -11.95
C HIS A 52 12.58 -20.51 -12.90
N GLN A 53 13.49 -19.54 -12.84
CA GLN A 53 14.78 -19.65 -13.50
C GLN A 53 15.66 -20.70 -12.82
N ARG A 54 16.52 -21.34 -13.62
CA ARG A 54 17.42 -22.40 -13.12
C ARG A 54 18.32 -21.84 -12.01
N GLY A 55 18.23 -22.43 -10.82
CA GLY A 55 19.07 -22.08 -9.67
C GLY A 55 18.57 -20.87 -8.86
N ALA A 56 17.41 -20.29 -9.19
CA ALA A 56 16.82 -19.25 -8.37
C ALA A 56 16.29 -19.82 -7.06
N LEU A 57 15.46 -20.86 -7.11
CA LEU A 57 14.93 -21.54 -5.93
C LEU A 57 15.96 -22.42 -5.21
N PRO A 58 15.78 -22.67 -3.89
CA PRO A 58 16.58 -23.63 -3.13
C PRO A 58 16.60 -25.03 -3.77
N PRO A 59 17.69 -25.80 -3.59
CA PRO A 59 17.75 -27.19 -4.06
C PRO A 59 16.64 -28.07 -3.49
N ASP A 60 16.19 -27.80 -2.26
CA ASP A 60 15.15 -28.54 -1.55
C ASP A 60 13.73 -27.96 -1.75
N ALA A 61 13.53 -27.07 -2.71
CA ALA A 61 12.25 -26.41 -2.97
C ALA A 61 11.16 -27.35 -3.52
N LYS A 62 11.51 -28.58 -3.90
CA LYS A 62 10.53 -29.61 -4.31
C LYS A 62 10.03 -30.42 -3.12
N GLU A 63 10.87 -30.60 -2.11
CA GLU A 63 10.60 -31.41 -0.93
C GLU A 63 10.08 -30.58 0.24
N LYS A 64 10.45 -29.29 0.30
CA LYS A 64 10.07 -28.39 1.39
C LYS A 64 9.28 -27.19 0.86
N PRO A 65 8.21 -26.80 1.56
CA PRO A 65 7.40 -25.66 1.16
C PRO A 65 8.19 -24.36 1.26
N MET A 66 8.01 -23.51 0.26
CA MET A 66 8.29 -22.09 0.38
C MET A 66 7.19 -21.43 1.21
N ILE A 67 7.54 -20.51 2.10
CA ILE A 67 6.56 -19.74 2.88
C ILE A 67 6.28 -18.43 2.14
N PHE A 68 5.00 -18.18 1.80
CA PHE A 68 4.52 -16.93 1.25
C PHE A 68 3.82 -16.12 2.33
N LEU A 69 4.50 -15.07 2.81
CA LEU A 69 3.93 -14.07 3.71
C LEU A 69 3.05 -13.11 2.90
N CYS A 70 1.75 -13.10 3.16
CA CYS A 70 0.80 -12.33 2.36
C CYS A 70 -0.24 -11.61 3.23
N GLY A 71 -0.99 -10.71 2.58
CA GLY A 71 -2.17 -10.10 3.17
C GLY A 71 -3.42 -10.93 2.91
N ASP A 72 -4.48 -10.69 3.67
CA ASP A 72 -5.82 -11.26 3.44
C ASP A 72 -6.32 -11.07 1.99
N LYS A 73 -5.96 -9.94 1.37
CA LYS A 73 -6.26 -9.59 -0.02
C LYS A 73 -5.06 -9.81 -0.95
N ARG A 74 -4.53 -11.02 -0.96
CA ARG A 74 -3.47 -11.47 -1.89
C ARG A 74 -4.01 -11.87 -3.27
N ARG A 75 -3.20 -11.63 -4.31
CA ARG A 75 -3.44 -12.10 -5.70
C ARG A 75 -3.03 -13.56 -5.85
N GLU A 76 -3.77 -14.30 -6.67
CA GLU A 76 -3.54 -15.75 -6.92
C GLU A 76 -2.34 -16.05 -7.84
N VAL A 77 -1.62 -15.04 -8.32
CA VAL A 77 -0.51 -15.20 -9.28
C VAL A 77 0.57 -16.14 -8.73
N LEU A 78 1.08 -15.87 -7.52
CA LEU A 78 2.16 -16.66 -6.94
C LEU A 78 1.70 -18.08 -6.52
N PRO A 79 0.54 -18.25 -5.83
CA PRO A 79 -0.02 -19.57 -5.55
C PRO A 79 -0.25 -20.42 -6.80
N ASN A 80 -0.86 -19.86 -7.85
CA ASN A 80 -1.11 -20.59 -9.10
C ASN A 80 0.19 -20.94 -9.83
N SER A 81 1.19 -20.05 -9.79
CA SER A 81 2.50 -20.27 -10.38
C SER A 81 3.23 -21.47 -9.75
N PHE A 82 3.20 -21.61 -8.42
CA PHE A 82 3.77 -22.76 -7.70
C PHE A 82 2.96 -24.04 -7.94
N ARG A 83 1.62 -23.96 -7.84
CA ARG A 83 0.71 -25.10 -8.04
C ARG A 83 0.85 -25.71 -9.44
N SER A 84 0.90 -24.87 -10.47
CA SER A 84 1.04 -25.31 -11.87
C SER A 84 2.37 -26.03 -12.17
N ARG A 85 3.36 -25.90 -11.28
CA ARG A 85 4.68 -26.53 -11.39
C ARG A 85 4.88 -27.67 -10.38
N GLY A 86 3.85 -28.02 -9.62
CA GLY A 86 3.92 -29.05 -8.58
C GLY A 86 4.90 -28.70 -7.45
N LEU A 87 5.13 -27.41 -7.18
CA LEU A 87 6.00 -26.95 -6.10
C LEU A 87 5.18 -26.67 -4.84
N PRO A 88 5.64 -27.12 -3.66
CA PRO A 88 4.97 -26.84 -2.39
C PRO A 88 5.11 -25.36 -2.00
N LEU A 89 3.99 -24.75 -1.61
CA LEU A 89 3.90 -23.37 -1.12
C LEU A 89 2.94 -23.34 0.08
N GLU A 90 3.39 -22.76 1.20
CA GLU A 90 2.57 -22.49 2.37
C GLU A 90 2.26 -20.99 2.46
N GLU A 91 0.98 -20.64 2.48
CA GLU A 91 0.54 -19.24 2.65
C GLU A 91 0.38 -18.91 4.13
N LEU A 92 0.99 -17.82 4.58
CA LEU A 92 0.80 -17.28 5.92
C LEU A 92 0.28 -15.84 5.80
N VAL A 93 -0.98 -15.64 6.16
CA VAL A 93 -1.58 -14.30 6.23
C VAL A 93 -1.06 -13.59 7.47
N VAL A 94 -0.18 -12.59 7.27
CA VAL A 94 0.49 -11.86 8.37
C VAL A 94 -0.04 -10.44 8.57
N TYR A 95 -0.89 -9.97 7.67
CA TYR A 95 -1.62 -8.71 7.84
C TYR A 95 -3.00 -8.79 7.20
N GLN A 96 -3.92 -7.97 7.71
CA GLN A 96 -5.28 -7.86 7.18
C GLN A 96 -5.53 -6.43 6.73
N THR A 97 -6.15 -6.29 5.56
CA THR A 97 -6.63 -5.02 5.04
C THR A 97 -7.97 -4.70 5.67
N SER A 98 -7.93 -4.09 6.85
CA SER A 98 -9.12 -3.61 7.53
C SER A 98 -9.56 -2.28 6.92
N ALA A 99 -10.86 -2.13 6.69
CA ALA A 99 -11.42 -0.81 6.45
C ALA A 99 -11.21 0.01 7.73
N VAL A 100 -10.70 1.24 7.58
CA VAL A 100 -10.74 2.21 8.67
C VAL A 100 -12.21 2.49 8.93
N GLN A 101 -12.73 2.08 10.09
CA GLN A 101 -14.15 2.23 10.41
C GLN A 101 -14.45 3.62 10.96
N ASN A 102 -13.51 4.20 11.72
CA ASN A 102 -13.61 5.53 12.31
C ASN A 102 -12.24 6.21 12.24
N ILE A 103 -12.23 7.52 11.96
CA ILE A 103 -11.07 8.41 12.10
C ILE A 103 -11.41 9.42 13.19
N ASN A 104 -10.54 9.51 14.18
CA ASN A 104 -10.60 10.57 15.18
C ASN A 104 -9.53 11.61 14.81
N PHE A 105 -9.94 12.87 14.72
CA PHE A 105 -8.98 13.95 14.57
C PHE A 105 -8.25 14.19 15.89
N PRO A 106 -6.97 14.63 15.84
CA PRO A 106 -6.26 15.11 17.01
C PRO A 106 -7.05 16.18 17.77
N ASP A 107 -6.94 16.21 19.10
CA ASP A 107 -7.70 17.13 19.95
C ASP A 107 -7.44 18.62 19.62
N ASP A 108 -6.25 18.92 19.13
CA ASP A 108 -5.77 20.24 18.69
C ASP A 108 -6.22 20.60 17.27
N CYS A 109 -6.77 19.66 16.49
CA CYS A 109 -7.20 19.87 15.11
C CYS A 109 -8.61 19.30 14.86
N LYS A 110 -9.63 19.90 15.50
CA LYS A 110 -11.03 19.45 15.33
C LYS A 110 -11.61 19.68 13.93
N VAL A 111 -11.13 20.70 13.22
CA VAL A 111 -11.56 21.01 11.84
C VAL A 111 -10.32 21.36 11.03
N PRO A 112 -9.89 20.50 10.10
CA PRO A 112 -8.74 20.79 9.25
C PRO A 112 -9.10 21.77 8.13
N ASN A 113 -8.14 22.59 7.69
CA ASN A 113 -8.31 23.40 6.47
C ASN A 113 -8.31 22.52 5.21
N TRP A 114 -7.58 21.42 5.23
CA TRP A 114 -7.41 20.49 4.12
C TRP A 114 -7.66 19.06 4.53
N ILE A 115 -8.29 18.30 3.64
CA ILE A 115 -8.26 16.84 3.66
C ILE A 115 -7.69 16.34 2.34
N VAL A 116 -6.65 15.51 2.44
CA VAL A 116 -5.98 14.90 1.29
C VAL A 116 -6.46 13.47 1.13
N PHE A 117 -6.99 13.14 -0.05
CA PHE A 117 -7.42 11.80 -0.41
C PHE A 117 -6.37 11.10 -1.26
N PHE A 118 -5.85 9.99 -0.73
CA PHE A 118 -4.88 9.14 -1.43
C PHE A 118 -5.54 8.04 -2.27
N SER A 119 -6.84 7.77 -2.06
CA SER A 119 -7.60 6.78 -2.81
C SER A 119 -9.12 7.02 -2.70
N PRO A 120 -9.93 6.44 -3.61
CA PRO A 120 -11.38 6.41 -3.47
C PRO A 120 -11.87 5.79 -2.16
N SER A 121 -11.12 4.84 -1.59
CA SER A 121 -11.51 4.19 -0.32
C SER A 121 -11.47 5.16 0.86
N GLY A 122 -10.57 6.15 0.86
CA GLY A 122 -10.52 7.17 1.91
C GLY A 122 -11.81 8.00 2.00
N LEU A 123 -12.43 8.31 0.86
CA LEU A 123 -13.72 9.01 0.82
C LEU A 123 -14.83 8.23 1.54
N ASN A 124 -14.91 6.93 1.30
CA ASN A 124 -15.93 6.08 1.92
C ASN A 124 -15.79 5.98 3.44
N VAL A 125 -14.60 6.24 3.98
CA VAL A 125 -14.35 6.21 5.44
C VAL A 125 -14.83 7.47 6.11
N ILE A 126 -14.64 8.63 5.48
CA ILE A 126 -14.81 9.92 6.16
C ILE A 126 -16.08 10.68 5.76
N LYS A 127 -16.70 10.36 4.62
CA LYS A 127 -17.84 11.14 4.09
C LYS A 127 -19.02 11.29 5.06
N ASP A 128 -19.22 10.31 5.93
CA ASP A 128 -20.33 10.30 6.90
C ASP A 128 -19.95 11.00 8.22
N MET A 129 -18.75 11.56 8.33
CA MET A 129 -18.33 12.33 9.51
C MET A 129 -19.00 13.71 9.56
N ALA A 130 -19.38 14.12 10.77
CA ALA A 130 -19.96 15.43 11.04
C ALA A 130 -18.89 16.54 11.04
N LEU A 131 -18.30 16.81 9.88
CA LEU A 131 -17.37 17.91 9.65
C LEU A 131 -18.05 19.04 8.88
N PRO A 132 -17.58 20.29 9.01
CA PRO A 132 -18.07 21.39 8.19
C PRO A 132 -17.51 21.27 6.76
N TRP A 133 -17.94 20.26 6.00
CA TRP A 133 -17.36 19.91 4.70
C TRP A 133 -17.27 21.08 3.73
N LYS A 134 -18.20 22.02 3.77
CA LYS A 134 -18.19 23.24 2.94
C LYS A 134 -16.98 24.14 3.19
N SER A 135 -16.38 24.14 4.38
CA SER A 135 -15.22 24.95 4.73
C SER A 135 -13.88 24.22 4.59
N ILE A 136 -13.93 22.91 4.32
CA ILE A 136 -12.73 22.06 4.22
C ILE A 136 -12.36 21.92 2.75
N ARG A 137 -11.11 22.19 2.40
CA ARG A 137 -10.60 21.98 1.05
C ARG A 137 -10.22 20.52 0.82
N LYS A 138 -10.40 20.01 -0.40
CA LYS A 138 -10.09 18.62 -0.77
C LYS A 138 -8.97 18.56 -1.80
N ALA A 139 -7.94 17.81 -1.50
CA ALA A 139 -6.87 17.47 -2.43
C ALA A 139 -6.97 16.00 -2.83
N ALA A 140 -6.79 15.70 -4.12
CA ALA A 140 -6.66 14.33 -4.61
C ALA A 140 -5.23 14.04 -5.06
N ILE A 141 -4.65 12.91 -4.63
CA ILE A 141 -3.31 12.48 -5.06
C ILE A 141 -3.21 12.16 -6.56
N GLY A 142 -4.34 12.02 -7.25
CA GLY A 142 -4.36 11.72 -8.67
C GLY A 142 -5.75 11.56 -9.26
N LYS A 143 -5.80 11.35 -10.58
CA LYS A 143 -7.02 11.36 -11.39
C LYS A 143 -8.10 10.38 -10.92
N THR A 144 -7.70 9.17 -10.52
CA THR A 144 -8.63 8.14 -10.03
C THR A 144 -9.38 8.61 -8.77
N THR A 145 -8.66 9.19 -7.81
CA THR A 145 -9.25 9.71 -6.57
C THR A 145 -10.09 10.95 -6.83
N ALA A 146 -9.62 11.86 -7.68
CA ALA A 146 -10.38 13.04 -8.11
C ALA A 146 -11.70 12.67 -8.77
N SER A 147 -11.71 11.61 -9.60
CA SER A 147 -12.93 11.09 -10.21
C SER A 147 -13.93 10.58 -9.18
N ALA A 148 -13.46 9.88 -8.14
CA ALA A 148 -14.34 9.40 -7.07
C ALA A 148 -14.99 10.54 -6.28
N LEU A 149 -14.22 11.60 -5.98
CA LEU A 149 -14.74 12.81 -5.33
C LEU A 149 -15.82 13.50 -6.19
N ARG A 150 -15.57 13.70 -7.48
CA ARG A 150 -16.56 14.29 -8.41
C ARG A 150 -17.82 13.44 -8.53
N GLN A 151 -17.68 12.13 -8.66
CA GLN A 151 -18.83 11.21 -8.69
C GLN A 151 -19.66 11.31 -7.42
N HIS A 152 -19.01 11.45 -6.27
CA HIS A 152 -19.71 11.62 -4.99
C HIS A 152 -20.43 12.97 -4.91
N ALA A 153 -19.80 14.06 -5.38
CA ALA A 153 -20.42 15.38 -5.47
C ALA A 153 -21.70 15.35 -6.32
N VAL A 154 -21.66 14.69 -7.47
CA VAL A 154 -22.83 14.51 -8.35
C VAL A 154 -23.91 13.65 -7.68
N ALA A 155 -23.53 12.53 -7.06
CA ALA A 155 -24.48 11.61 -6.43
C ALA A 155 -25.22 12.22 -5.23
N THR A 156 -24.59 13.13 -4.51
CA THR A 156 -25.15 13.81 -3.33
C THR A 156 -25.75 15.17 -3.66
N ASN A 157 -25.50 15.68 -4.88
CA ASN A 157 -25.78 17.07 -5.27
C ASN A 157 -25.09 18.11 -4.35
N GLU A 158 -23.88 17.77 -3.88
CA GLU A 158 -23.08 18.58 -2.99
C GLU A 158 -21.75 18.92 -3.66
N ALA A 159 -21.72 20.05 -4.39
CA ALA A 159 -20.55 20.49 -5.16
C ALA A 159 -19.27 20.67 -4.31
N PHE A 160 -19.41 20.88 -2.99
CA PHE A 160 -18.25 20.98 -2.11
C PHE A 160 -17.44 19.68 -2.03
N TRP A 161 -17.92 18.54 -2.51
CA TRP A 161 -17.13 17.31 -2.59
C TRP A 161 -16.15 17.29 -3.75
N GLU A 162 -16.25 18.20 -4.72
CA GLU A 162 -15.27 18.29 -5.79
C GLU A 162 -13.87 18.57 -5.23
N PRO A 163 -12.81 18.00 -5.84
CA PRO A 163 -11.45 18.30 -5.43
C PRO A 163 -11.09 19.73 -5.83
N ASP A 164 -10.68 20.55 -4.86
CA ASP A 164 -10.08 21.86 -5.08
C ASP A 164 -8.77 21.74 -5.87
N VAL A 165 -8.01 20.68 -5.59
CA VAL A 165 -6.76 20.37 -6.30
C VAL A 165 -6.63 18.89 -6.62
N THR A 166 -5.95 18.59 -7.73
CA THR A 166 -5.52 17.23 -8.09
C THR A 166 -4.05 17.28 -8.44
N ALA A 167 -3.23 16.47 -7.78
CA ALA A 167 -1.80 16.38 -8.08
C ALA A 167 -1.58 15.90 -9.52
N SER A 168 -0.57 16.45 -10.19
CA SER A 168 -0.17 16.05 -11.55
C SER A 168 0.39 14.64 -11.59
N MET A 169 1.12 14.26 -10.54
CA MET A 169 1.69 12.94 -10.29
C MET A 169 1.39 12.48 -8.86
N PRO A 170 1.28 11.16 -8.61
CA PRO A 170 0.92 10.61 -7.31
C PRO A 170 2.14 10.54 -6.37
N ASP A 171 2.83 11.66 -6.21
CA ASP A 171 4.00 11.82 -5.34
C ASP A 171 3.83 13.02 -4.38
N PRO A 172 4.62 13.07 -3.30
CA PRO A 172 4.50 14.13 -2.30
C PRO A 172 4.77 15.55 -2.85
N GLU A 173 5.72 15.69 -3.77
CA GLU A 173 6.14 16.99 -4.30
C GLU A 173 5.04 17.61 -5.15
N SER A 174 4.50 16.83 -6.09
CA SER A 174 3.43 17.25 -6.99
C SER A 174 2.15 17.59 -6.23
N LEU A 175 1.86 16.85 -5.15
CA LEU A 175 0.74 17.15 -4.27
C LEU A 175 0.94 18.45 -3.49
N ALA A 176 2.12 18.64 -2.90
CA ALA A 176 2.43 19.84 -2.13
C ALA A 176 2.39 21.09 -3.01
N CYS A 177 3.01 21.05 -4.19
CA CYS A 177 2.95 22.15 -5.16
C CYS A 177 1.51 22.50 -5.53
N ALA A 178 0.67 21.51 -5.83
CA ALA A 178 -0.73 21.77 -6.18
C ALA A 178 -1.51 22.48 -5.06
N ILE A 179 -1.26 22.12 -3.79
CA ILE A 179 -1.87 22.77 -2.62
C ILE A 179 -1.34 24.19 -2.46
N PHE A 180 -0.02 24.40 -2.55
CA PHE A 180 0.58 25.73 -2.42
C PHE A 180 0.11 26.69 -3.51
N ASP A 181 0.11 26.26 -4.77
CA ASP A 181 -0.40 27.05 -5.89
C ASP A 181 -1.88 27.42 -5.72
N PHE A 182 -2.67 26.57 -5.06
CA PHE A 182 -4.06 26.87 -4.73
C PHE A 182 -4.17 27.92 -3.63
N GLU A 183 -3.41 27.78 -2.53
CA GLU A 183 -3.43 28.76 -1.45
C GLU A 183 -2.97 30.14 -1.93
N GLU A 184 -1.89 30.22 -2.70
CA GLU A 184 -1.37 31.48 -3.24
C GLU A 184 -2.42 32.23 -4.08
N ARG A 185 -3.17 31.51 -4.92
CA ARG A 185 -4.23 32.09 -5.75
C ARG A 185 -5.47 32.55 -4.99
N ASN A 186 -5.69 32.05 -3.76
CA ASN A 186 -6.85 32.37 -2.94
C ASN A 186 -6.53 33.32 -1.77
N LEU A 187 -5.25 33.72 -1.62
CA LEU A 187 -4.80 34.74 -0.67
C LEU A 187 -4.70 36.14 -1.29
N SER A 188 -4.78 36.25 -2.62
CA SER A 188 -4.81 37.51 -3.40
C SER A 188 -6.24 37.98 -3.69
#